data_AF-A0A821ID34-F1
#
_entry.id   AF-A0A821ID34-F1
#
_cell.length_a   1.000
_cell.length_b   1.000
_cell.length_c   1.000
_cell.angle_alpha   90.00
_cell.angle_beta   90.00
_cell.angle_gamma   90.00
#
_symmetry.space_group_name_H-M   'P 1'
#
loop_
_entity.id
_entity.type
_entity.pdbx_description
1 polymer ?
#
loop_
_entity_poly.entity_id
_entity_poly.type
_entity_poly.pdbx_seq_one_letter_code
_entity_poly.pdbx_strand_id
1 'polypeptide(L)'
;MKSNYKSKIKEGPTDICSCCGGLWFDYSIREFTIDMLINKGLKKEFIDIVCYLKNTIIKLCVTCRKDIISGKIPILCLSNGLSFYEVPDCLKILTELEERLISPRIPFMVIRTLGFCKQFGLKGNLVNVPMNVDTNVSILPRSFSDTYTIQLKLMRQMKNKNAFMYETIRPKVVHTAIKYLVEQELYKDEGIVISNDWIKEYSNERENFIVNNKDKKLNENENTGESFDDDDNWNECDDKPINPAATETLLNDETDNQNDIGIKFAPGENNRPISILMDLKVDELTFPKIYCGKQRKIKPNVKLTYAKIA
;
A
#
# COMPACT_ATOMS: atom_id res chain seq x y z
N MET A 1 -30.82 22.56 16.33
CA MET A 1 -29.55 21.79 16.44
C MET A 1 -29.13 21.08 15.15
N LYS A 2 -30.00 20.34 14.44
CA LYS A 2 -29.62 19.61 13.21
C LYS A 2 -29.06 20.48 12.07
N SER A 3 -29.54 21.72 11.85
CA SER A 3 -29.03 22.56 10.75
C SER A 3 -27.61 23.09 10.98
N ASN A 4 -27.27 23.49 12.21
CA ASN A 4 -25.94 23.98 12.59
C ASN A 4 -24.88 22.86 12.57
N TYR A 5 -25.26 21.65 12.96
CA TYR A 5 -24.37 20.49 12.79
C TYR A 5 -24.09 20.24 11.30
N LYS A 6 -25.15 20.13 10.48
CA LYS A 6 -25.03 19.89 9.03
C LYS A 6 -24.19 20.96 8.30
N SER A 7 -24.28 22.23 8.70
CA SER A 7 -23.44 23.29 8.13
C SER A 7 -21.97 23.14 8.53
N LYS A 8 -21.69 22.76 9.77
CA LYS A 8 -20.32 22.58 10.29
C LYS A 8 -19.60 21.34 9.79
N ILE A 9 -20.35 20.31 9.37
CA ILE A 9 -19.79 19.08 8.77
C ILE A 9 -19.87 19.07 7.24
N LYS A 10 -20.39 20.15 6.64
CA LYS A 10 -20.53 20.25 5.18
C LYS A 10 -19.16 20.19 4.51
N GLU A 11 -18.21 20.89 5.12
CA GLU A 11 -16.79 20.80 4.81
C GLU A 11 -16.19 19.78 5.80
N GLY A 12 -15.59 18.72 5.26
CA GLY A 12 -14.94 17.70 6.06
C GLY A 12 -13.71 18.25 6.79
N PRO A 13 -13.01 17.44 7.59
CA PRO A 13 -11.76 17.87 8.20
C PRO A 13 -10.67 18.01 7.13
N THR A 14 -10.46 19.22 6.62
CA THR A 14 -9.48 19.52 5.56
C THR A 14 -8.28 20.29 6.07
N ASP A 15 -8.37 20.92 7.25
CA ASP A 15 -7.30 21.72 7.80
C ASP A 15 -6.27 20.87 8.54
N ILE A 16 -5.00 21.00 8.13
CA ILE A 16 -3.89 20.24 8.69
C ILE A 16 -3.29 21.02 9.86
N CYS A 17 -3.17 20.36 11.02
CA CYS A 17 -2.44 20.91 12.16
C CYS A 17 -0.92 20.89 11.89
N SER A 18 -0.26 22.04 11.97
CA SER A 18 1.19 22.21 11.77
C SER A 18 2.04 21.44 12.78
N CYS A 19 1.47 21.00 13.91
CA CYS A 19 2.18 20.26 14.95
C CYS A 19 2.01 18.74 14.88
N CYS A 20 0.77 18.24 14.85
CA CYS A 20 0.50 16.80 14.85
C CYS A 20 0.25 16.22 13.45
N GLY A 21 0.11 17.05 12.42
CA GLY A 21 -0.22 16.62 11.06
C GLY A 21 -1.65 16.09 10.88
N GLY A 22 -2.45 16.03 11.94
CA GLY A 22 -3.83 15.56 11.87
C GLY A 22 -4.74 16.52 11.08
N LEU A 23 -5.77 15.94 10.46
CA LEU A 23 -6.83 16.65 9.76
C LEU A 23 -7.94 17.04 10.74
N TRP A 24 -8.32 18.31 10.74
CA TRP A 24 -9.34 18.86 11.62
C TRP A 24 -10.35 19.70 10.84
N PHE A 25 -11.52 19.89 11.42
CA PHE A 25 -12.47 20.87 10.94
C PHE A 25 -11.95 22.29 11.24
N ASP A 26 -12.30 23.24 10.38
CA ASP A 26 -11.95 24.66 10.51
C ASP A 26 -12.17 25.21 11.93
N TYR A 27 -13.35 24.96 12.51
CA TYR A 27 -13.68 25.42 13.87
C TYR A 27 -12.82 24.82 14.99
N SER A 28 -12.09 23.73 14.73
CA SER A 28 -11.20 23.05 15.67
C SER A 28 -9.73 23.48 15.54
N ILE A 29 -9.41 24.31 14.55
CA ILE A 29 -8.09 24.87 14.31
C ILE A 29 -8.09 26.37 14.61
N ARG A 30 -6.94 26.87 15.03
CA ARG A 30 -6.67 28.30 15.12
C ARG A 30 -5.35 28.63 14.47
N GLU A 31 -5.33 29.78 13.81
CA GLU A 31 -4.16 30.32 13.14
C GLU A 31 -3.33 31.17 14.10
N PHE A 32 -2.02 31.03 14.01
CA PHE A 32 -1.03 31.79 14.75
C PHE A 32 0.09 32.21 13.80
N THR A 33 0.68 33.38 14.02
CA THR A 33 1.97 33.73 13.43
C THR A 33 3.09 33.33 14.40
N ILE A 34 4.31 33.17 13.85
CA ILE A 34 5.50 32.89 14.67
C ILE A 34 5.69 33.99 15.73
N ASP A 35 5.49 35.26 15.37
CA ASP A 35 5.62 36.40 16.28
C ASP A 35 4.60 36.35 17.43
N MET A 36 3.36 35.92 17.16
CA MET A 36 2.35 35.74 18.21
C MET A 36 2.76 34.68 19.24
N LEU A 37 3.44 33.62 18.80
CA LEU A 37 3.93 32.57 19.69
C LEU A 37 5.16 33.04 20.48
N ILE A 38 6.06 33.79 19.85
CA ILE A 38 7.21 34.40 20.52
C ILE A 38 6.77 35.40 21.58
N ASN A 39 5.78 36.26 21.29
CA ASN A 39 5.21 37.21 22.23
C ASN A 39 4.54 36.54 23.45
N LYS A 40 4.18 35.25 23.34
CA LYS A 40 3.68 34.44 24.46
C LYS A 40 4.78 33.80 25.29
N GLY A 41 6.04 34.12 25.02
CA GLY A 41 7.21 33.62 25.77
C GLY A 41 7.79 32.31 25.23
N LEU A 42 7.43 31.87 24.02
CA LEU A 42 7.99 30.67 23.41
C LEU A 42 9.27 30.99 22.64
N LYS A 43 10.29 30.16 22.80
CA LYS A 43 11.55 30.27 22.05
C LYS A 43 11.33 29.84 20.60
N LYS A 44 12.00 30.49 19.65
CA LYS A 44 11.93 30.15 18.22
C LYS A 44 12.34 28.70 17.95
N GLU A 45 13.41 28.23 18.60
CA GLU A 45 13.87 26.84 18.51
C GLU A 45 12.79 25.82 18.92
N PHE A 46 12.01 26.14 19.96
CA PHE A 46 10.91 25.28 20.39
C PHE A 46 9.78 25.25 19.36
N ILE A 47 9.47 26.40 18.75
CA ILE A 47 8.46 26.47 17.68
C ILE A 47 8.90 25.65 16.47
N ASP A 48 10.18 25.74 16.07
CA ASP A 48 10.75 24.98 14.95
C ASP A 48 10.76 23.47 15.21
N ILE A 49 10.91 23.04 16.47
CA ILE A 49 10.82 21.62 16.86
C ILE A 49 9.39 21.11 16.81
N VAL A 50 8.41 21.93 17.22
CA VAL A 50 7.04 21.47 17.39
C VAL A 50 6.19 21.65 16.14
N CYS A 51 6.53 22.62 15.28
CA CYS A 51 5.82 22.89 14.03
C CYS A 51 6.58 22.32 12.83
N TYR A 52 6.03 21.27 12.24
CA TYR A 52 6.57 20.63 11.04
C TYR A 52 6.36 21.48 9.78
N LEU A 53 5.15 22.04 9.60
CA LEU A 53 4.84 22.93 8.49
C LEU A 53 5.35 24.33 8.79
N LYS A 54 6.46 24.71 8.16
CA LYS A 54 7.12 26.02 8.28
C LYS A 54 6.47 27.08 7.41
N ASN A 55 5.16 27.24 7.55
CA ASN A 55 4.43 28.29 6.86
C ASN A 55 4.47 29.56 7.72
N THR A 56 4.26 30.72 7.08
CA THR A 56 4.08 32.01 7.77
C THR A 56 2.89 31.97 8.73
N ILE A 57 1.88 31.15 8.41
CA ILE A 57 0.70 30.88 9.23
C ILE A 57 0.78 29.46 9.77
N ILE A 58 0.80 29.34 11.10
CA ILE A 58 0.81 28.08 11.84
C ILE A 58 -0.63 27.76 12.24
N LYS A 59 -1.15 26.62 11.78
CA LYS A 59 -2.48 26.10 12.14
C LYS A 59 -2.35 25.11 13.29
N LEU A 60 -2.95 25.38 14.43
CA LEU A 60 -2.89 24.49 15.60
C LEU A 60 -4.28 24.00 16.01
N CYS A 61 -4.42 22.69 16.17
CA CYS A 61 -5.62 22.11 16.77
C CYS A 61 -5.72 22.46 18.27
N VAL A 62 -6.91 22.27 18.84
CA VAL A 62 -7.19 22.62 20.24
C VAL A 62 -6.21 21.97 21.23
N THR A 63 -5.83 20.72 21.03
CA THR A 63 -4.94 19.97 21.93
C THR A 63 -3.50 20.45 21.80
N CYS A 64 -2.94 20.47 20.59
CA CYS A 64 -1.57 20.94 20.34
C CYS A 64 -1.38 22.37 20.85
N ARG A 65 -2.36 23.25 20.61
CA ARG A 65 -2.33 24.63 21.10
C ARG A 65 -2.20 24.72 22.62
N LYS A 66 -2.97 23.92 23.37
CA LYS A 66 -2.93 23.93 24.84
C LYS A 66 -1.56 23.52 25.35
N ASP A 67 -1.00 22.45 24.80
CA ASP A 67 0.31 21.92 25.19
C ASP A 67 1.44 22.88 24.82
N ILE A 68 1.43 23.42 23.60
CA ILE A 68 2.44 24.38 23.09
C ILE A 68 2.47 25.65 23.94
N ILE A 69 1.30 26.24 24.23
CA ILE A 69 1.23 27.45 25.08
C ILE A 69 1.74 27.16 26.50
N SER A 70 1.59 25.92 26.98
CA SER A 70 2.11 25.48 28.27
C SER A 70 3.61 25.12 28.23
N GLY A 71 4.29 25.32 27.10
CA GLY A 71 5.70 24.98 26.91
C GLY A 71 5.99 23.48 26.83
N LYS A 72 4.97 22.65 26.58
CA LYS A 72 5.08 21.18 26.48
C LYS A 72 5.03 20.74 25.02
N ILE A 73 5.83 19.74 24.65
CA ILE A 73 5.74 19.11 23.33
C ILE A 73 4.51 18.18 23.34
N PRO A 74 3.53 18.37 22.44
CA PRO A 74 2.36 17.51 22.38
C PRO A 74 2.77 16.05 22.12
N ILE A 75 2.06 15.09 22.72
CA ILE A 75 2.38 13.66 22.60
C ILE A 75 2.35 13.21 21.13
N LEU A 76 1.33 13.65 20.38
CA LEU A 76 1.14 13.34 18.96
C LEU A 76 1.92 14.30 18.02
N CYS A 77 2.87 15.06 18.54
CA CYS A 77 3.70 15.93 17.70
C CYS A 77 4.55 15.08 16.74
N LEU A 78 4.64 15.50 15.47
CA LEU A 78 5.41 14.78 14.45
C LEU A 78 6.88 14.62 14.83
N SER A 79 7.46 15.60 15.55
CA SER A 79 8.85 15.54 16.01
C SER A 79 9.13 14.51 17.10
N ASN A 80 8.10 13.81 17.60
CA ASN A 80 8.28 12.66 18.50
C ASN A 80 8.60 11.33 17.77
N GLY A 81 8.92 11.39 16.47
CA GLY A 81 9.15 10.21 15.64
C GLY A 81 7.88 9.68 14.98
N LEU A 82 6.86 10.54 14.85
CA LEU A 82 5.60 10.25 14.16
C LEU A 82 5.59 10.79 12.71
N SER A 83 6.60 11.57 12.33
CA SER A 83 6.80 12.00 10.95
C SER A 83 7.13 10.81 10.04
N PHE A 84 6.49 10.76 8.88
CA PHE A 84 6.87 9.84 7.81
C PHE A 84 8.21 10.24 7.18
N TYR A 85 8.88 9.27 6.57
CA TYR A 85 10.11 9.51 5.82
C TYR A 85 9.80 10.18 4.48
N GLU A 86 10.78 10.89 3.92
CA GLU A 86 10.68 11.35 2.54
C GLU A 86 10.72 10.14 1.61
N VAL A 87 9.65 10.00 0.82
CA VAL A 87 9.51 8.89 -0.11
C VAL A 87 10.40 9.16 -1.33
N PRO A 88 11.31 8.25 -1.70
CA PRO A 88 12.13 8.39 -2.90
C PRO A 88 11.27 8.24 -4.15
N ASP A 89 11.68 8.88 -5.24
CA ASP A 89 10.88 8.93 -6.47
C ASP A 89 10.66 7.54 -7.10
N CYS A 90 11.60 6.60 -6.91
CA CYS A 90 11.45 5.21 -7.34
C CYS A 90 10.25 4.51 -6.68
N LEU A 91 9.87 4.88 -5.46
CA LEU A 91 8.71 4.33 -4.75
C LEU A 91 7.42 5.11 -5.03
N LYS A 92 7.51 6.43 -5.30
CA LYS A 92 6.33 7.27 -5.59
C LYS A 92 5.57 6.83 -6.82
N ILE A 93 6.29 6.37 -7.86
CA ILE A 93 5.77 6.05 -9.19
C ILE A 93 5.08 4.67 -9.24
N LEU A 94 5.26 3.84 -8.20
CA LEU A 94 4.67 2.50 -8.14
C LEU A 94 3.13 2.55 -8.13
N THR A 95 2.51 1.66 -8.90
CA THR A 95 1.08 1.33 -8.78
C THR A 95 0.80 0.54 -7.51
N GLU A 96 -0.48 0.33 -7.19
CA GLU A 96 -0.87 -0.44 -6.01
C GLU A 96 -0.38 -1.89 -6.12
N LEU A 97 -0.55 -2.55 -7.27
CA LEU A 97 -0.08 -3.91 -7.45
C LEU A 97 1.46 -4.00 -7.49
N GLU A 98 2.13 -3.03 -8.12
CA GLU A 98 3.59 -2.93 -8.11
C GLU A 98 4.15 -2.79 -6.67
N GLU A 99 3.49 -1.99 -5.82
CA GLU A 99 3.82 -1.90 -4.39
C GLU A 99 3.58 -3.24 -3.67
N ARG A 100 2.50 -3.96 -3.97
CA ARG A 100 2.20 -5.24 -3.31
C ARG A 100 3.20 -6.34 -3.63
N LEU A 101 3.78 -6.35 -4.82
CA LEU A 101 4.81 -7.32 -5.20
C LEU A 101 6.08 -7.22 -4.34
N ILE A 102 6.40 -5.99 -3.93
CA ILE A 102 7.64 -5.69 -3.20
C ILE A 102 7.44 -5.68 -1.68
N SER A 103 6.18 -5.72 -1.21
CA SER A 103 5.83 -5.79 0.21
C SER A 103 6.03 -7.20 0.79
N PRO A 104 6.82 -7.36 1.87
CA PRO A 104 6.94 -8.64 2.59
C PRO A 104 5.68 -9.09 3.33
N ARG A 105 4.69 -8.20 3.47
CA ARG A 105 3.40 -8.45 4.11
C ARG A 105 2.28 -7.99 3.18
N ILE A 106 1.32 -8.87 2.89
CA ILE A 106 0.10 -8.48 2.18
C ILE A 106 -1.11 -8.69 3.09
N PRO A 107 -1.82 -7.62 3.47
CA PRO A 107 -3.12 -7.75 4.10
C PRO A 107 -4.19 -7.98 3.03
N PHE A 108 -4.82 -9.14 3.10
CA PHE A 108 -6.05 -9.44 2.37
C PHE A 108 -7.24 -8.93 3.18
N MET A 109 -7.97 -7.97 2.61
CA MET A 109 -9.17 -7.40 3.19
C MET A 109 -10.17 -6.99 2.12
N VAL A 110 -11.45 -6.93 2.46
CA VAL A 110 -12.50 -6.44 1.55
C VAL A 110 -13.14 -5.21 2.17
N ILE A 111 -12.94 -4.06 1.53
CA ILE A 111 -13.57 -2.80 1.91
C ILE A 111 -14.88 -2.65 1.12
N ARG A 112 -16.00 -2.43 1.81
CA ARG A 112 -17.32 -2.18 1.21
C ARG A 112 -17.92 -0.89 1.74
N THR A 113 -18.76 -0.24 0.95
CA THR A 113 -19.55 0.91 1.41
C THR A 113 -20.66 0.44 2.36
N LEU A 114 -20.75 1.05 3.53
CA LEU A 114 -21.81 0.84 4.52
C LEU A 114 -22.93 1.86 4.28
N GLY A 115 -23.93 1.46 3.49
CA GLY A 115 -25.15 2.24 3.24
C GLY A 115 -24.93 3.58 2.52
N PHE A 116 -25.87 4.51 2.71
CA PHE A 116 -25.93 5.79 1.99
C PHE A 116 -24.86 6.81 2.41
N CYS A 117 -24.25 6.65 3.59
CA CYS A 117 -23.39 7.68 4.20
C CYS A 117 -21.92 7.68 3.75
N LYS A 118 -21.56 7.05 2.62
CA LYS A 118 -20.18 6.96 2.10
C LYS A 118 -19.14 6.42 3.09
N GLN A 119 -19.57 5.83 4.20
CA GLN A 119 -18.67 5.19 5.14
C GLN A 119 -18.21 3.87 4.53
N PHE A 120 -16.94 3.54 4.71
CA PHE A 120 -16.40 2.24 4.34
C PHE A 120 -16.33 1.34 5.56
N GLY A 121 -16.64 0.06 5.38
CA GLY A 121 -16.55 -0.99 6.37
C GLY A 121 -15.77 -2.16 5.83
N LEU A 122 -15.17 -2.93 6.74
CA LEU A 122 -14.51 -4.19 6.41
C LEU A 122 -15.55 -5.31 6.38
N LYS A 123 -15.58 -6.09 5.30
CA LYS A 123 -16.32 -7.35 5.23
C LYS A 123 -15.35 -8.50 5.46
N GLY A 124 -15.69 -9.36 6.42
CA GLY A 124 -14.90 -10.55 6.74
C GLY A 124 -13.63 -10.21 7.54
N ASN A 125 -12.74 -11.19 7.62
CA ASN A 125 -11.52 -11.09 8.40
C ASN A 125 -10.42 -10.36 7.63
N LEU A 126 -9.61 -9.61 8.37
CA LEU A 126 -8.38 -9.01 7.89
C LEU A 126 -7.25 -10.02 8.08
N VAL A 127 -6.65 -10.48 6.98
CA VAL A 127 -5.69 -11.58 6.97
C VAL A 127 -4.33 -11.07 6.50
N ASN A 128 -3.35 -10.97 7.40
CA ASN A 128 -1.98 -10.56 7.07
C ASN A 128 -1.13 -11.79 6.73
N VAL A 129 -0.68 -11.89 5.48
CA VAL A 129 0.10 -13.03 5.02
C VAL A 129 1.56 -12.62 4.80
N PRO A 130 2.52 -13.29 5.46
CA PRO A 130 3.93 -13.09 5.17
C PRO A 130 4.27 -13.64 3.79
N MET A 131 5.13 -12.94 3.07
CA MET A 131 5.50 -13.26 1.71
C MET A 131 7.01 -13.19 1.52
N ASN A 132 7.50 -14.10 0.69
CA ASN A 132 8.88 -14.04 0.21
C ASN A 132 8.92 -13.15 -1.04
N VAL A 133 9.52 -11.96 -0.90
CA VAL A 133 9.66 -11.01 -2.00
C VAL A 133 10.44 -11.60 -3.16
N ASP A 134 11.45 -12.45 -2.91
CA ASP A 134 12.24 -13.09 -3.96
C ASP A 134 11.37 -13.97 -4.87
N THR A 135 10.44 -14.74 -4.28
CA THR A 135 9.47 -15.56 -5.03
C THR A 135 8.56 -14.70 -5.90
N ASN A 136 8.11 -13.54 -5.42
CA ASN A 136 7.24 -12.63 -6.18
C ASN A 136 7.97 -12.07 -7.40
N VAL A 137 9.22 -11.68 -7.20
CA VAL A 137 10.07 -11.11 -8.25
C VAL A 137 10.43 -12.16 -9.27
N SER A 138 10.60 -13.42 -8.83
CA SER A 138 10.95 -14.53 -9.71
C SER A 138 9.92 -14.85 -10.80
N ILE A 139 8.68 -14.36 -10.64
CA ILE A 139 7.58 -14.54 -11.61
C ILE A 139 7.64 -13.53 -12.74
N LEU A 140 8.33 -12.40 -12.54
CA LEU A 140 8.45 -11.39 -13.57
C LEU A 140 9.24 -11.96 -14.77
N PRO A 141 9.06 -11.48 -15.99
CA PRO A 141 9.95 -11.86 -17.07
C PRO A 141 11.38 -11.37 -16.80
N ARG A 142 12.39 -12.19 -17.10
CA ARG A 142 13.81 -11.82 -16.94
C ARG A 142 14.25 -10.75 -17.93
N SER A 143 13.57 -10.66 -19.07
CA SER A 143 13.74 -9.63 -20.08
C SER A 143 12.66 -8.55 -19.95
N PHE A 144 13.07 -7.29 -19.76
CA PHE A 144 12.15 -6.16 -19.84
C PHE A 144 12.84 -4.91 -20.40
N SER A 145 12.24 -4.35 -21.45
CA SER A 145 12.51 -2.98 -21.92
C SER A 145 11.78 -1.97 -21.03
N ASP A 146 12.15 -0.70 -21.10
CA ASP A 146 11.51 0.40 -20.38
C ASP A 146 10.01 0.53 -20.71
N THR A 147 9.62 0.05 -21.89
CA THR A 147 8.24 0.04 -22.40
C THR A 147 7.51 -1.28 -22.15
N TYR A 148 8.17 -2.28 -21.57
CA TYR A 148 7.58 -3.61 -21.39
C TYR A 148 6.64 -3.62 -20.18
N THR A 149 5.43 -4.11 -20.41
CA THR A 149 4.39 -4.25 -19.38
C THR A 149 3.81 -5.66 -19.40
N ILE A 150 3.35 -6.13 -18.24
CA ILE A 150 2.69 -7.44 -18.11
C ILE A 150 1.40 -7.30 -17.33
N GLN A 151 0.40 -8.11 -17.68
CA GLN A 151 -0.84 -8.23 -16.93
C GLN A 151 -0.64 -9.25 -15.81
N LEU A 152 -0.81 -8.82 -14.54
CA LEU A 152 -0.68 -9.68 -13.37
C LEU A 152 -2.00 -9.80 -12.61
N LYS A 153 -2.35 -11.04 -12.27
CA LYS A 153 -3.48 -11.38 -11.40
C LYS A 153 -2.95 -11.86 -10.06
N LEU A 154 -3.03 -11.02 -9.03
CA LEU A 154 -2.72 -11.40 -7.66
C LEU A 154 -3.91 -12.18 -7.09
N MET A 155 -3.69 -13.45 -6.80
CA MET A 155 -4.69 -14.38 -6.27
C MET A 155 -4.48 -14.58 -4.76
N ARG A 156 -5.56 -14.82 -4.00
CA ARG A 156 -5.44 -15.28 -2.60
C ARG A 156 -4.97 -16.73 -2.52
N GLN A 157 -5.54 -17.57 -3.37
CA GLN A 157 -5.21 -18.97 -3.59
C GLN A 157 -5.40 -19.25 -5.09
N MET A 158 -4.66 -20.20 -5.66
CA MET A 158 -4.76 -20.47 -7.10
C MET A 158 -6.13 -21.05 -7.50
N LYS A 159 -6.83 -21.69 -6.56
CA LYS A 159 -8.19 -22.23 -6.75
C LYS A 159 -9.28 -21.17 -6.87
N ASN A 160 -9.00 -19.92 -6.48
CA ASN A 160 -10.01 -18.86 -6.52
C ASN A 160 -10.31 -18.45 -7.96
N LYS A 161 -11.59 -18.25 -8.29
CA LYS A 161 -12.00 -17.78 -9.63
C LYS A 161 -11.62 -16.31 -9.85
N ASN A 162 -11.87 -15.47 -8.85
CA ASN A 162 -11.63 -14.03 -8.93
C ASN A 162 -10.25 -13.67 -8.37
N ALA A 163 -9.56 -12.77 -9.08
CA ALA A 163 -8.32 -12.17 -8.58
C ALA A 163 -8.62 -11.18 -7.45
N PHE A 164 -7.70 -11.09 -6.49
CA PHE A 164 -7.74 -10.07 -5.45
C PHE A 164 -7.38 -8.69 -6.03
N MET A 165 -6.37 -8.63 -6.90
CA MET A 165 -5.99 -7.44 -7.65
C MET A 165 -5.60 -7.86 -9.07
N TYR A 166 -5.93 -7.01 -10.05
CA TYR A 166 -5.59 -7.21 -11.44
C TYR A 166 -5.16 -5.88 -12.04
N GLU A 167 -3.88 -5.76 -12.40
CA GLU A 167 -3.31 -4.55 -12.99
C GLU A 167 -2.23 -4.91 -14.01
N THR A 168 -1.97 -3.98 -14.92
CA THR A 168 -0.79 -3.98 -15.79
C THR A 168 0.38 -3.39 -15.03
N ILE A 169 1.48 -4.13 -14.91
CA ILE A 169 2.67 -3.70 -14.16
C ILE A 169 3.89 -3.52 -15.06
N ARG A 170 4.88 -2.74 -14.60
CA ARG A 170 6.16 -2.52 -15.27
C ARG A 170 7.28 -3.21 -14.49
N PRO A 171 7.81 -4.35 -14.97
CA PRO A 171 8.85 -5.10 -14.26
C PRO A 171 10.11 -4.27 -13.93
N LYS A 172 10.52 -3.35 -14.81
CA LYS A 172 11.67 -2.46 -14.57
C LYS A 172 11.51 -1.56 -13.36
N VAL A 173 10.31 -0.99 -13.17
CA VAL A 173 10.02 -0.05 -12.07
C VAL A 173 10.01 -0.82 -10.76
N VAL A 174 9.34 -1.98 -10.72
CA VAL A 174 9.32 -2.90 -9.59
C VAL A 174 10.74 -3.25 -9.16
N HIS A 175 11.57 -3.70 -10.10
CA HIS A 175 12.95 -4.07 -9.83
C HIS A 175 13.81 -2.90 -9.30
N THR A 176 13.63 -1.70 -9.85
CA THR A 176 14.34 -0.49 -9.37
C THR A 176 13.95 -0.16 -7.93
N ALA A 177 12.67 -0.33 -7.58
CA ALA A 177 12.18 -0.14 -6.23
C ALA A 177 12.75 -1.16 -5.23
N ILE A 178 12.80 -2.45 -5.60
CA ILE A 178 13.29 -3.51 -4.70
C ILE A 178 14.79 -3.35 -4.45
N LYS A 179 15.57 -2.96 -5.47
CA LYS A 179 17.00 -2.63 -5.29
C LYS A 179 17.23 -1.59 -4.21
N TYR A 180 16.39 -0.55 -4.17
CA TYR A 180 16.44 0.46 -3.11
C TYR A 180 16.03 -0.12 -1.75
N LEU A 181 14.98 -0.95 -1.70
CA LEU A 181 14.42 -1.47 -0.46
C LEU A 181 15.34 -2.49 0.23
N VAL A 182 16.04 -3.35 -0.52
CA VAL A 182 16.99 -4.34 0.05
C VAL A 182 18.16 -3.69 0.79
N GLU A 183 18.49 -2.44 0.48
CA GLU A 183 19.51 -1.70 1.22
C GLU A 183 19.01 -1.17 2.58
N GLN A 184 17.70 -1.20 2.84
CA GLN A 184 17.08 -0.62 4.03
C GLN A 184 17.07 -1.58 5.23
N GLU A 185 16.96 -1.02 6.44
CA GLU A 185 17.03 -1.73 7.71
C GLU A 185 16.03 -2.91 7.79
N LEU A 186 14.76 -2.68 7.44
CA LEU A 186 13.72 -3.71 7.61
C LEU A 186 13.84 -4.88 6.64
N TYR A 187 14.30 -4.64 5.41
CA TYR A 187 14.43 -5.68 4.39
C TYR A 187 15.66 -6.55 4.64
N LYS A 188 16.72 -5.95 5.23
CA LYS A 188 17.88 -6.69 5.74
C LYS A 188 17.51 -7.57 6.93
N ASP A 189 16.69 -7.07 7.86
CA ASP A 189 16.20 -7.84 9.01
C ASP A 189 15.37 -9.06 8.59
N GLU A 190 14.54 -8.93 7.54
CA GLU A 190 13.76 -10.04 6.98
C GLU A 190 14.60 -10.99 6.11
N GLY A 191 15.89 -10.71 5.90
CA GLY A 191 16.81 -11.56 5.13
C GLY A 191 16.51 -11.62 3.63
N ILE A 192 15.93 -10.56 3.06
CA ILE A 192 15.55 -10.54 1.65
C ILE A 192 16.79 -10.34 0.79
N VAL A 193 17.14 -11.37 0.01
CA VAL A 193 18.23 -11.33 -0.96
C VAL A 193 17.64 -11.45 -2.36
N ILE A 194 17.98 -10.52 -3.25
CA ILE A 194 17.61 -10.62 -4.67
C ILE A 194 18.79 -11.24 -5.41
N SER A 195 18.54 -12.29 -6.17
CA SER A 195 19.54 -12.85 -7.08
C SER A 195 19.81 -11.89 -8.25
N ASN A 196 21.04 -11.38 -8.37
CA ASN A 196 21.46 -10.49 -9.47
C ASN A 196 21.55 -11.19 -10.83
N ASP A 197 21.45 -12.51 -10.87
CA ASP A 197 21.53 -13.33 -12.08
C ASP A 197 20.36 -13.06 -13.04
N TRP A 198 19.28 -12.48 -12.52
CA TRP A 198 18.10 -12.03 -13.25
C TRP A 198 18.38 -11.12 -14.46
N ILE A 199 19.40 -10.26 -14.38
CA ILE A 199 19.71 -9.26 -15.42
C ILE A 199 20.73 -9.79 -16.43
N LYS A 200 21.58 -10.74 -16.01
CA LYS A 200 22.82 -11.06 -16.72
C LYS A 200 22.66 -12.15 -17.78
N GLU A 201 21.69 -13.04 -17.65
CA GLU A 201 21.58 -14.19 -18.56
C GLU A 201 21.15 -13.84 -19.99
N TYR A 202 20.64 -12.64 -20.27
CA TYR A 202 20.04 -12.33 -21.57
C TYR A 202 20.69 -11.22 -22.40
N SER A 203 21.82 -10.64 -22.00
CA SER A 203 22.56 -9.76 -22.92
C SER A 203 23.08 -10.49 -24.18
N ASN A 204 22.96 -11.84 -24.22
CA ASN A 204 23.49 -12.69 -25.28
C ASN A 204 22.44 -13.50 -26.06
N GLU A 205 21.17 -13.53 -25.66
CA GLU A 205 20.14 -14.27 -26.41
C GLU A 205 19.34 -13.31 -27.29
N ARG A 206 19.86 -13.07 -28.51
CA ARG A 206 19.00 -12.70 -29.63
C ARG A 206 18.23 -13.98 -29.99
N GLU A 207 16.97 -14.08 -29.60
CA GLU A 207 16.11 -15.18 -30.04
C GLU A 207 16.13 -15.26 -31.58
N ASN A 208 16.56 -16.39 -32.12
CA ASN A 208 16.41 -16.68 -33.54
C ASN A 208 14.91 -16.88 -33.81
N PHE A 209 14.33 -16.07 -34.69
CA PHE A 209 12.97 -16.25 -35.20
C PHE A 209 12.82 -17.66 -35.81
N ILE A 210 12.21 -18.59 -35.09
CA ILE A 210 11.83 -19.89 -35.63
C ILE A 210 10.52 -19.70 -36.40
N VAL A 211 10.62 -19.47 -37.71
CA VAL A 211 9.48 -19.64 -38.62
C VAL A 211 9.49 -21.08 -39.09
N ASN A 212 8.73 -21.97 -38.44
CA ASN A 212 8.41 -23.25 -39.07
C ASN A 212 6.97 -23.68 -38.81
N ASN A 213 6.26 -23.89 -39.91
CA ASN A 213 4.80 -24.04 -40.00
C ASN A 213 4.29 -25.44 -39.62
N LYS A 214 4.98 -26.19 -38.75
CA LYS A 214 4.72 -27.63 -38.55
C LYS A 214 4.35 -28.10 -37.14
N ASP A 215 4.39 -27.25 -36.11
CA ASP A 215 4.10 -27.69 -34.74
C ASP A 215 2.66 -27.39 -34.25
N LYS A 216 1.72 -27.14 -35.18
CA LYS A 216 0.33 -26.79 -34.84
C LYS A 216 -0.59 -27.98 -34.54
N LYS A 217 -0.06 -29.16 -34.21
CA LYS A 217 -0.89 -30.32 -33.85
C LYS A 217 -0.22 -31.15 -32.78
N LEU A 218 -0.65 -30.95 -31.53
CA LEU A 218 -0.74 -31.95 -30.45
C LEU A 218 -1.21 -31.22 -29.19
N ASN A 219 -2.52 -31.32 -28.89
CA ASN A 219 -3.08 -31.45 -27.54
C ASN A 219 -4.61 -31.42 -27.64
N GLU A 220 -5.18 -32.58 -27.96
CA GLU A 220 -6.57 -32.90 -27.68
C GLU A 220 -6.59 -34.06 -26.66
N ASN A 221 -7.39 -33.88 -25.61
CA ASN A 221 -7.81 -34.86 -24.59
C ASN A 221 -6.75 -35.13 -23.49
N GLU A 222 -7.06 -35.08 -22.20
CA GLU A 222 -8.17 -35.77 -21.53
C GLU A 222 -8.80 -34.94 -20.38
N ASN A 223 -10.13 -34.81 -20.45
CA ASN A 223 -11.00 -34.47 -19.32
C ASN A 223 -11.24 -35.74 -18.47
N THR A 224 -10.89 -35.71 -17.19
CA THR A 224 -11.52 -36.57 -16.17
C THR A 224 -11.78 -35.72 -14.93
N GLY A 225 -13.06 -35.38 -14.73
CA GLY A 225 -13.55 -34.71 -13.53
C GLY A 225 -13.93 -35.75 -12.50
N GLU A 226 -13.31 -35.67 -11.32
CA GLU A 226 -13.84 -36.27 -10.11
C GLU A 226 -14.19 -35.13 -9.14
N SER A 227 -15.48 -35.05 -8.84
CA SER A 227 -16.10 -34.16 -7.88
C SER A 227 -15.74 -34.62 -6.46
N PHE A 228 -15.03 -33.77 -5.72
CA PHE A 228 -15.02 -33.81 -4.26
C PHE A 228 -15.77 -32.58 -3.74
N ASP A 229 -16.95 -32.85 -3.19
CA ASP A 229 -17.69 -31.91 -2.34
C ASP A 229 -16.89 -31.70 -1.06
N ASP A 230 -16.36 -30.49 -0.87
CA ASP A 230 -15.97 -29.99 0.45
C ASP A 230 -16.61 -28.63 0.70
N ASP A 231 -17.36 -28.62 1.79
CA ASP A 231 -18.40 -27.68 2.19
C ASP A 231 -17.80 -26.45 2.87
N ASP A 232 -17.18 -25.56 2.08
CA ASP A 232 -16.79 -24.21 2.54
C ASP A 232 -17.66 -23.17 1.82
N ASN A 233 -18.85 -22.91 2.37
CA ASN A 233 -19.78 -21.88 1.92
C ASN A 233 -19.21 -20.45 2.13
N TRP A 234 -18.28 -20.06 1.26
CA TRP A 234 -17.87 -18.69 0.99
C TRP A 234 -18.34 -18.33 -0.43
N ASN A 235 -19.65 -18.15 -0.60
CA ASN A 235 -20.23 -17.70 -1.85
C ASN A 235 -19.92 -16.20 -2.07
N GLU A 236 -18.93 -15.88 -2.89
CA GLU A 236 -18.75 -14.56 -3.51
C GLU A 236 -19.59 -14.47 -4.79
N CYS A 237 -20.92 -14.48 -4.66
CA CYS A 237 -21.79 -13.92 -5.69
C CYS A 237 -22.07 -12.47 -5.29
N ASP A 238 -21.14 -11.58 -5.61
CA ASP A 238 -21.39 -10.14 -5.60
C ASP A 238 -21.56 -9.74 -7.08
N ASP A 239 -22.82 -9.64 -7.52
CA ASP A 239 -23.23 -8.98 -8.77
C ASP A 239 -22.88 -7.47 -8.68
N LYS A 240 -21.59 -7.15 -8.74
CA LYS A 240 -21.14 -5.80 -9.04
C LYS A 240 -20.82 -5.78 -10.53
N PRO A 241 -21.34 -4.82 -11.30
CA PRO A 241 -20.88 -4.66 -12.67
C PRO A 241 -19.36 -4.45 -12.62
N ILE A 242 -18.64 -5.34 -13.29
CA ILE A 242 -17.23 -5.14 -13.67
C ILE A 242 -17.19 -3.73 -14.26
N ASN A 243 -16.46 -2.82 -13.62
CA ASN A 243 -16.31 -1.48 -14.15
C ASN A 243 -15.61 -1.59 -15.51
N PRO A 244 -16.30 -1.36 -16.65
CA PRO A 244 -15.69 -1.51 -17.97
C PRO A 244 -14.72 -0.35 -18.26
N ALA A 245 -14.62 0.64 -17.38
CA ALA A 245 -13.80 1.83 -17.61
C ALA A 245 -12.29 1.61 -17.46
N ALA A 246 -11.84 0.40 -17.14
CA ALA A 246 -10.42 0.03 -17.03
C ALA A 246 -10.00 -1.08 -18.00
N THR A 247 -10.77 -1.34 -19.06
CA THR A 247 -10.21 -2.04 -20.23
C THR A 247 -9.34 -1.06 -21.00
N GLU A 248 -8.09 -0.93 -20.57
CA GLU A 248 -7.05 -0.28 -21.37
C GLU A 248 -7.00 -0.96 -22.75
N THR A 249 -6.87 -0.16 -23.81
CA THR A 249 -6.98 -0.53 -25.24
C THR A 249 -5.83 -1.42 -25.73
N LEU A 250 -5.61 -2.56 -25.07
CA LEU A 250 -4.96 -3.72 -25.66
C LEU A 250 -6.07 -4.66 -26.10
N LEU A 251 -5.97 -5.15 -27.34
CA LEU A 251 -6.94 -6.06 -27.95
C LEU A 251 -7.03 -7.33 -27.09
N ASN A 252 -8.01 -7.36 -26.18
CA ASN A 252 -8.42 -8.58 -25.52
C ASN A 252 -9.37 -9.29 -26.49
N ASP A 253 -8.89 -10.27 -27.23
CA ASP A 253 -9.73 -11.07 -28.13
C ASP A 253 -10.79 -11.80 -27.28
N GLU A 254 -12.03 -11.33 -27.38
CA GLU A 254 -13.25 -11.78 -26.69
C GLU A 254 -13.66 -13.19 -27.16
N THR A 255 -12.84 -14.19 -26.85
CA THR A 255 -13.24 -15.60 -26.96
C THR A 255 -13.07 -16.26 -25.60
N ASP A 256 -14.22 -16.54 -24.99
CA ASP A 256 -14.45 -16.89 -23.57
C ASP A 256 -13.73 -18.13 -23.02
N ASN A 257 -12.83 -18.78 -23.77
CA ASN A 257 -12.20 -20.04 -23.34
C ASN A 257 -10.69 -20.17 -23.65
N GLN A 258 -10.00 -19.13 -24.13
CA GLN A 258 -8.56 -19.26 -24.43
C GLN A 258 -7.65 -18.13 -23.93
N ASN A 259 -8.21 -17.06 -23.35
CA ASN A 259 -7.42 -15.86 -23.05
C ASN A 259 -7.55 -15.40 -21.58
N ASP A 260 -7.18 -16.28 -20.66
CA ASP A 260 -6.77 -15.88 -19.30
C ASP A 260 -5.32 -15.33 -19.34
N ILE A 261 -5.07 -14.32 -20.19
CA ILE A 261 -3.71 -13.88 -20.63
C ILE A 261 -2.86 -13.28 -19.49
N GLY A 262 -3.45 -13.02 -18.32
CA GLY A 262 -2.71 -12.50 -17.17
C GLY A 262 -1.99 -13.59 -16.37
N ILE A 263 -0.72 -13.38 -16.04
CA ILE A 263 0.03 -14.29 -15.16
C ILE A 263 -0.67 -14.31 -13.79
N LYS A 264 -1.18 -15.48 -13.39
CA LYS A 264 -1.77 -15.71 -12.07
C LYS A 264 -0.70 -16.09 -11.07
N PHE A 265 -0.78 -15.49 -9.89
CA PHE A 265 0.19 -15.73 -8.84
C PHE A 265 -0.44 -15.59 -7.46
N ALA A 266 -0.19 -16.57 -6.59
CA ALA A 266 -0.69 -16.63 -5.22
C ALA A 266 0.49 -16.74 -4.23
N PRO A 267 1.13 -15.61 -3.86
CA PRO A 267 2.33 -15.62 -3.01
C PRO A 267 2.10 -16.13 -1.59
N GLY A 268 0.87 -15.93 -1.11
CA GLY A 268 0.44 -16.33 0.23
C GLY A 268 -0.05 -17.77 0.28
N GLU A 269 -0.02 -18.50 -0.84
CA GLU A 269 -0.45 -19.89 -0.87
C GLU A 269 0.47 -20.74 0.01
N ASN A 270 -0.13 -21.60 0.84
CA ASN A 270 0.53 -22.41 1.87
C ASN A 270 1.14 -21.64 3.06
N ASN A 271 1.13 -20.29 3.06
CA ASN A 271 1.56 -19.51 4.21
C ASN A 271 0.43 -19.33 5.23
N ARG A 272 0.77 -19.45 6.51
CA ARG A 272 -0.17 -19.19 7.59
C ARG A 272 -0.25 -17.69 7.88
N PRO A 273 -1.45 -17.11 8.02
CA PRO A 273 -1.58 -15.70 8.32
C PRO A 273 -1.11 -15.41 9.74
N ILE A 274 -0.50 -14.25 9.91
CA ILE A 274 -0.04 -13.72 11.19
C ILE A 274 -1.08 -12.73 11.70
N SER A 275 -1.35 -12.74 13.01
CA SER A 275 -2.20 -11.71 13.62
C SER A 275 -1.53 -10.35 13.52
N ILE A 276 -2.26 -9.35 13.02
CA ILE A 276 -1.79 -7.96 12.88
C ILE A 276 -1.42 -7.35 14.23
N LEU A 277 -2.05 -7.80 15.31
CA LEU A 277 -1.75 -7.33 16.66
C LEU A 277 -0.42 -7.90 17.20
N MET A 278 0.05 -9.02 16.64
CA MET A 278 1.30 -9.66 17.05
C MET A 278 2.48 -9.20 16.21
N ASP A 279 2.24 -8.84 14.94
CA ASP A 279 3.27 -8.35 14.03
C ASP A 279 3.52 -6.84 14.25
N LEU A 280 4.54 -6.53 15.06
CA LEU A 280 4.90 -5.15 15.42
C LEU A 280 5.39 -4.32 14.23
N LYS A 281 5.83 -4.96 13.14
CA LYS A 281 6.39 -4.31 11.95
C LYS A 281 5.43 -4.41 10.75
N VAL A 282 4.18 -4.82 10.98
CA VAL A 282 3.22 -5.10 9.93
C VAL A 282 2.98 -3.89 9.04
N ASP A 283 2.79 -2.70 9.62
CA ASP A 283 2.52 -1.48 8.85
C ASP A 283 3.73 -1.13 7.98
N GLU A 284 4.93 -1.16 8.55
CA GLU A 284 6.17 -0.78 7.89
C GLU A 284 6.57 -1.75 6.77
N LEU A 285 6.28 -3.04 6.92
CA LEU A 285 6.51 -4.06 5.90
C LEU A 285 5.38 -4.15 4.87
N THR A 286 4.16 -3.73 5.21
CA THR A 286 3.02 -3.76 4.29
C THR A 286 3.05 -2.61 3.28
N PHE A 287 3.47 -1.42 3.72
CA PHE A 287 3.38 -0.19 2.91
C PHE A 287 4.75 0.45 2.64
N PRO A 288 5.54 -0.10 1.71
CA PRO A 288 6.84 0.45 1.31
C PRO A 288 6.73 1.88 0.80
N LYS A 289 5.63 2.27 0.16
CA LYS A 289 5.43 3.65 -0.34
C LYS A 289 5.25 4.67 0.78
N ILE A 290 4.87 4.23 1.98
CA ILE A 290 4.69 5.08 3.16
C ILE A 290 5.96 5.08 4.02
N TYR A 291 6.54 3.90 4.28
CA TYR A 291 7.63 3.72 5.25
C TYR A 291 9.02 3.55 4.64
N CYS A 292 9.12 3.35 3.33
CA CYS A 292 10.37 3.22 2.59
C CYS A 292 11.32 2.13 3.15
N GLY A 293 10.77 1.07 3.75
CA GLY A 293 11.56 0.01 4.38
C GLY A 293 12.30 0.42 5.66
N LYS A 294 11.88 1.51 6.31
CA LYS A 294 12.47 2.02 7.56
C LYS A 294 11.49 1.88 8.72
N GLN A 295 12.01 1.47 9.88
CA GLN A 295 11.22 1.39 11.10
C GLN A 295 10.97 2.78 11.68
N ARG A 296 9.75 3.06 12.14
CA ARG A 296 9.46 4.29 12.88
C ARG A 296 10.22 4.34 14.21
N LYS A 297 11.03 5.38 14.38
CA LYS A 297 11.85 5.61 15.58
C LYS A 297 11.14 6.59 16.52
N ILE A 298 10.18 6.07 17.30
CA ILE A 298 9.47 6.86 18.31
C ILE A 298 10.43 7.18 19.46
N LYS A 299 10.40 8.43 19.97
CA LYS A 299 11.23 8.83 21.11
C LYS A 299 10.88 7.99 22.36
N PRO A 300 11.88 7.52 23.13
CA PRO A 300 11.65 6.59 24.26
C PRO A 300 10.76 7.18 25.37
N ASN A 301 10.73 8.51 25.49
CA ASN A 301 9.92 9.21 26.51
C ASN A 301 8.43 9.33 26.14
N VAL A 302 8.01 8.85 24.96
CA VAL A 302 6.65 9.03 24.44
C VAL A 302 5.91 7.70 24.43
N LYS A 303 5.05 7.48 25.43
CA LYS A 303 4.17 6.32 25.49
C LYS A 303 2.86 6.58 24.74
N LEU A 304 2.78 6.05 23.52
CA LEU A 304 1.58 6.06 22.68
C LEU A 304 0.66 4.90 23.08
N THR A 305 -0.63 5.19 23.11
CA THR A 305 -1.70 4.21 23.35
C THR A 305 -2.87 4.58 22.46
N TYR A 306 -3.64 3.61 21.97
CA TYR A 306 -4.79 3.89 21.09
C TYR A 306 -5.77 4.92 21.69
N ALA A 307 -5.99 4.90 23.01
CA ALA A 307 -6.82 5.88 23.71
C ALA A 307 -6.33 7.34 23.63
N LYS A 308 -5.07 7.57 23.26
CA LYS A 308 -4.51 8.92 23.06
C LYS A 308 -4.57 9.38 21.61
N ILE A 309 -4.85 8.45 20.69
CA ILE A 309 -4.96 8.70 19.24
C ILE A 309 -6.43 8.92 18.86
N ALA A 310 -7.36 8.24 19.56
CA ALA A 310 -8.81 8.34 19.38
C ALA A 310 -9.42 9.63 19.95
#